data_AF-A0A2J7ZHK8-F1
#
_entry.id   AF-A0A2J7ZHK8-F1
#
_cell.length_a   1.000
_cell.length_b   1.000
_cell.length_c   1.000
_cell.angle_alpha   90.00
_cell.angle_beta   90.00
_cell.angle_gamma   90.00
#
_symmetry.space_group_name_H-M   'P 1'
#
loop_
_entity.id
_entity.type
_entity.pdbx_description
1 polymer ?
#
loop_
_entity_poly.entity_id
_entity_poly.type
_entity_poly.pdbx_seq_one_letter_code
_entity_poly.pdbx_strand_id
1 'polypeptide(L)'
;MSGKARTALDETAGGEFRRTDAGFRSSIEPGGRFEPEAGRYHLYVSLACPWACRCLAVLSMKGLEDAIGVSVVHPTWQRTRPDIPGDEHTGWAFRDPSDPPLASSTGFGSFPGDGCVPDTVNGAKFVRDLYEKAADTTGKYSVPVLWDKKEGTIVNNESSEIIRMFNSAFNGVAKVPGESADPRAAEDPTQRRPSCAFIASPPSRSWQATLRTW
;
A
#
# COMPACT_ATOMS: atom_id res chain seq x y z
N MET A 1 -16.20 4.31 26.60
CA MET A 1 -15.01 4.70 25.80
C MET A 1 -14.86 3.64 24.72
N SER A 2 -15.16 3.96 23.46
CA SER A 2 -14.92 3.02 22.36
C SER A 2 -13.43 2.70 22.34
N GLY A 3 -13.05 1.45 22.60
CA GLY A 3 -11.65 1.03 22.52
C GLY A 3 -11.11 1.34 21.12
N LYS A 4 -9.89 1.90 21.04
CA LYS A 4 -9.19 2.05 19.76
C LYS A 4 -9.06 0.65 19.16
N ALA A 5 -9.49 0.47 17.91
CA ALA A 5 -9.41 -0.83 17.27
C ALA A 5 -7.95 -1.19 17.02
N ARG A 6 -7.49 -2.25 17.68
CA ARG A 6 -6.11 -2.78 17.57
C ARG A 6 -6.06 -3.99 16.65
N THR A 7 -7.20 -4.65 16.46
CA THR A 7 -7.36 -5.85 15.64
C THR A 7 -8.60 -5.73 14.75
N ALA A 8 -8.71 -6.58 13.73
CA ALA A 8 -9.93 -6.66 12.92
C ALA A 8 -11.17 -7.06 13.73
N LEU A 9 -11.00 -7.77 14.86
CA LEU A 9 -12.09 -8.13 15.75
C LEU A 9 -12.71 -6.90 16.43
N ASP A 10 -11.88 -5.93 16.80
CA ASP A 10 -12.35 -4.66 17.37
C ASP A 10 -13.17 -3.86 16.34
N GLU A 11 -12.89 -4.05 15.05
CA GLU A 11 -13.57 -3.39 13.92
C GLU A 11 -14.91 -4.04 13.55
N THR A 12 -15.25 -5.18 14.15
CA THR A 12 -16.50 -5.93 13.91
C THR A 12 -17.42 -5.96 15.13
N ALA A 13 -17.17 -5.13 16.15
CA ALA A 13 -17.97 -5.10 17.38
C ALA A 13 -19.48 -4.85 17.15
N GLY A 14 -19.86 -4.22 16.03
CA GLY A 14 -21.25 -3.96 15.64
C GLY A 14 -21.85 -4.95 14.64
N GLY A 15 -21.18 -6.07 14.35
CA GLY A 15 -21.59 -7.05 13.33
C GLY A 15 -21.18 -6.68 11.89
N GLU A 16 -21.00 -5.40 11.59
CA GLU A 16 -20.34 -4.94 10.38
C GLU A 16 -18.85 -4.63 10.62
N PHE A 17 -18.01 -4.92 9.63
CA PHE A 17 -16.59 -4.56 9.66
C PHE A 17 -16.40 -3.11 9.21
N ARG A 18 -16.07 -2.23 10.16
CA ARG A 18 -15.72 -0.82 9.90
C ARG A 18 -14.22 -0.61 10.04
N ARG A 19 -13.53 -0.50 8.91
CA ARG A 19 -12.08 -0.26 8.91
C ARG A 19 -11.76 1.11 9.52
N THR A 20 -10.88 1.11 10.50
CA THR A 20 -10.26 2.30 11.08
C THR A 20 -9.28 2.91 10.10
N ASP A 21 -9.36 4.23 9.96
CA ASP A 21 -8.48 5.01 9.09
C ASP A 21 -7.01 4.93 9.53
N ALA A 22 -6.11 5.09 8.56
CA ALA A 22 -4.68 5.17 8.77
C ALA A 22 -4.29 6.45 9.54
N GLY A 23 -3.42 6.32 10.55
CA GLY A 23 -3.01 7.42 11.43
C GLY A 23 -1.90 8.33 10.89
N PHE A 24 -0.97 7.81 10.07
CA PHE A 24 0.10 8.59 9.47
C PHE A 24 -0.28 8.98 8.05
N ARG A 25 -0.40 10.30 7.82
CA ARG A 25 -1.01 10.89 6.61
C ARG A 25 -0.22 12.07 6.05
N SER A 26 1.08 12.14 6.32
CA SER A 26 1.93 13.19 5.72
C SER A 26 2.22 12.91 4.25
N SER A 27 2.57 13.96 3.51
CA SER A 27 2.87 13.91 2.07
C SER A 27 4.34 14.17 1.79
N ILE A 28 4.85 13.60 0.70
CA ILE A 28 6.16 13.89 0.10
C ILE A 28 5.95 14.88 -1.04
N GLU A 29 6.51 16.07 -0.92
CA GLU A 29 6.29 17.19 -1.83
C GLU A 29 7.54 18.09 -1.90
N PRO A 30 7.87 18.67 -3.08
CA PRO A 30 8.96 19.64 -3.19
C PRO A 30 8.75 20.87 -2.30
N GLY A 31 9.77 21.27 -1.56
CA GLY A 31 9.71 22.36 -0.58
C GLY A 31 9.03 21.99 0.75
N GLY A 32 8.57 20.74 0.90
CA GLY A 32 7.92 20.24 2.10
C GLY A 32 8.89 19.69 3.14
N ARG A 33 8.36 19.22 4.27
CA ARG A 33 9.13 18.49 5.29
C ARG A 33 9.79 17.23 4.73
N PHE A 34 9.05 16.52 3.89
CA PHE A 34 9.50 15.30 3.22
C PHE A 34 9.74 15.60 1.73
N GLU A 35 10.99 15.86 1.38
CA GLU A 35 11.44 16.15 0.01
C GLU A 35 11.63 14.86 -0.79
N PRO A 36 11.29 14.80 -2.09
CA PRO A 36 11.41 13.58 -2.91
C PRO A 36 12.87 13.25 -3.29
N GLU A 37 13.68 12.92 -2.30
CA GLU A 37 15.10 12.59 -2.43
C GLU A 37 15.29 11.08 -2.71
N ALA A 38 16.06 10.74 -3.73
CA ALA A 38 16.46 9.35 -4.00
C ALA A 38 17.30 8.82 -2.83
N GLY A 39 17.00 7.60 -2.39
CA GLY A 39 17.68 6.96 -1.27
C GLY A 39 17.25 7.44 0.11
N ARG A 40 16.30 8.39 0.24
CA ARG A 40 15.79 8.85 1.55
C ARG A 40 14.69 7.95 2.13
N TYR A 41 13.85 7.37 1.28
CA TYR A 41 12.66 6.65 1.72
C TYR A 41 12.82 5.13 1.67
N HIS A 42 12.01 4.45 2.48
CA HIS A 42 11.92 2.99 2.51
C HIS A 42 10.46 2.55 2.63
N LEU A 43 10.07 1.51 1.89
CA LEU A 43 8.72 0.98 1.88
C LEU A 43 8.70 -0.41 2.54
N TYR A 44 7.94 -0.55 3.62
CA TYR A 44 7.69 -1.86 4.25
C TYR A 44 6.36 -2.43 3.80
N VAL A 45 6.38 -3.68 3.33
CA VAL A 45 5.24 -4.31 2.66
C VAL A 45 5.10 -5.78 3.05
N SER A 46 3.89 -6.32 2.86
CA SER A 46 3.65 -7.76 2.79
C SER A 46 3.13 -8.10 1.40
N LEU A 47 3.69 -9.14 0.76
CA LEU A 47 3.19 -9.64 -0.52
C LEU A 47 1.80 -10.26 -0.41
N ALA A 48 1.36 -10.63 0.79
CA ALA A 48 0.01 -11.11 1.05
C ALA A 48 -1.02 -9.96 1.17
N CYS A 49 -0.58 -8.71 1.31
CA CYS A 49 -1.48 -7.58 1.56
C CYS A 49 -1.85 -6.85 0.27
N PRO A 50 -3.12 -6.83 -0.15
CA PRO A 50 -3.53 -6.16 -1.39
C PRO A 50 -3.24 -4.65 -1.35
N TRP A 51 -3.34 -4.01 -0.19
CA TRP A 51 -3.05 -2.60 -0.01
C TRP A 51 -1.58 -2.27 -0.26
N ALA A 52 -0.67 -3.12 0.22
CA ALA A 52 0.77 -2.96 0.04
C ALA A 52 1.21 -3.33 -1.37
N CYS A 53 0.62 -4.36 -1.98
CA CYS A 53 0.87 -4.74 -3.36
C CYS A 53 0.58 -3.61 -4.36
N ARG A 54 -0.43 -2.76 -4.10
CA ARG A 54 -0.66 -1.55 -4.92
C ARG A 54 0.54 -0.60 -4.92
N CYS A 55 1.16 -0.39 -3.76
CA CYS A 55 2.34 0.47 -3.65
C CYS A 55 3.53 -0.13 -4.40
N LEU A 56 3.76 -1.44 -4.28
CA LEU A 56 4.81 -2.13 -5.04
C LEU A 56 4.59 -2.06 -6.56
N ALA A 57 3.35 -2.24 -7.02
CA ALA A 57 3.03 -2.14 -8.43
C ALA A 57 3.37 -0.74 -8.98
N VAL A 58 2.96 0.33 -8.29
CA VAL A 58 3.25 1.70 -8.73
C VAL A 58 4.74 2.04 -8.61
N LEU A 59 5.42 1.58 -7.56
CA LEU A 59 6.87 1.72 -7.42
C LEU A 59 7.59 1.11 -8.62
N SER A 60 7.19 -0.09 -9.04
CA SER A 60 7.78 -0.79 -10.18
C SER A 60 7.44 -0.11 -11.52
N MET A 61 6.17 0.28 -11.72
CA MET A 61 5.75 1.00 -12.94
C MET A 61 6.47 2.34 -13.11
N LYS A 62 6.79 3.04 -12.01
CA LYS A 62 7.54 4.30 -12.04
C LYS A 62 9.05 4.10 -12.11
N GLY A 63 9.54 2.87 -11.98
CA GLY A 63 10.96 2.55 -11.97
C GLY A 63 11.69 3.20 -10.77
N LEU A 64 11.09 3.11 -9.58
CA LEU A 64 11.58 3.73 -8.34
C LEU A 64 12.41 2.77 -7.46
N GLU A 65 12.77 1.59 -7.95
CA GLU A 65 13.46 0.54 -7.19
C GLU A 65 14.86 0.97 -6.72
N ASP A 66 15.51 1.87 -7.46
CA ASP A 66 16.82 2.43 -7.08
C ASP A 66 16.68 3.59 -6.08
N ALA A 67 15.52 4.24 -6.05
CA ALA A 67 15.28 5.44 -5.24
C ALA A 67 14.64 5.12 -3.89
N ILE A 68 13.81 4.08 -3.80
CA ILE A 68 13.05 3.72 -2.61
C ILE A 68 13.38 2.27 -2.24
N GLY A 69 14.02 2.09 -1.10
CA GLY A 69 14.31 0.75 -0.58
C GLY A 69 13.03 0.01 -0.20
N VAL A 70 13.05 -1.33 -0.24
CA VAL A 70 11.90 -2.16 0.10
C VAL A 70 12.31 -3.25 1.07
N SER A 71 11.50 -3.46 2.11
CA SER A 71 11.58 -4.65 2.97
C SER A 71 10.23 -5.37 2.98
N VAL A 72 10.29 -6.70 2.95
CA VAL A 72 9.14 -7.58 2.78
C VAL A 72 8.99 -8.44 4.01
N VAL A 73 7.87 -8.30 4.71
CA VAL A 73 7.55 -9.10 5.90
C VAL A 73 7.08 -10.50 5.52
N HIS A 74 7.21 -11.41 6.46
CA HIS A 74 6.69 -12.76 6.35
C HIS A 74 5.15 -12.77 6.32
N PRO A 75 4.50 -13.63 5.50
CA PRO A 75 3.04 -13.69 5.41
C PRO A 75 2.35 -14.15 6.70
N THR A 76 3.06 -14.93 7.52
CA THR A 76 2.54 -15.45 8.79
C THR A 76 2.78 -14.48 9.95
N TRP A 77 1.71 -14.04 10.60
CA TRP A 77 1.78 -13.19 11.80
C TRP A 77 2.33 -13.94 13.01
N GLN A 78 3.05 -13.22 13.87
CA GLN A 78 3.68 -13.73 15.09
C GLN A 78 3.39 -12.82 16.29
N ARG A 79 3.50 -13.35 17.51
CA ARG A 79 3.38 -12.55 18.75
C ARG A 79 4.54 -11.54 18.80
N THR A 80 4.22 -10.25 18.89
CA THR A 80 5.23 -9.19 18.74
C THR A 80 5.97 -8.87 20.04
N ARG A 81 5.36 -9.15 21.20
CA ARG A 81 5.94 -8.97 22.54
C ARG A 81 5.64 -10.18 23.43
N PRO A 82 6.21 -11.36 23.14
CA PRO A 82 5.96 -12.58 23.93
C PRO A 82 6.50 -12.48 25.36
N ASP A 83 7.45 -11.57 25.59
CA ASP A 83 8.12 -11.28 26.85
C ASP A 83 7.33 -10.33 27.76
N ILE A 84 6.29 -9.65 27.25
CA ILE A 84 5.46 -8.72 28.03
C ILE A 84 4.17 -9.44 28.45
N PRO A 85 3.98 -9.71 29.76
CA PRO A 85 2.75 -10.34 30.25
C PRO A 85 1.52 -9.51 29.90
N GLY A 86 0.50 -10.16 29.33
CA GLY A 86 -0.75 -9.53 28.92
C GLY A 86 -0.72 -8.84 27.55
N ASP A 87 0.44 -8.78 26.89
CA ASP A 87 0.50 -8.31 25.50
C ASP A 87 0.13 -9.44 24.54
N GLU A 88 -1.10 -9.39 24.03
CA GLU A 88 -1.64 -10.38 23.10
C GLU A 88 -1.45 -10.04 21.63
N HIS A 89 -0.76 -8.94 21.31
CA HIS A 89 -0.69 -8.45 19.94
C HIS A 89 0.12 -9.39 19.04
N THR A 90 -0.49 -9.80 17.93
CA THR A 90 0.16 -10.52 16.83
C THR A 90 0.22 -9.66 15.58
N GLY A 91 1.32 -9.69 14.84
CA GLY A 91 1.43 -8.92 13.60
C GLY A 91 2.57 -9.36 12.70
N TRP A 92 2.84 -8.52 11.71
CA TRP A 92 3.85 -8.75 10.67
C TRP A 92 5.26 -8.82 11.25
N ALA A 93 5.99 -9.88 10.88
CA ALA A 93 7.36 -10.15 11.31
C ALA A 93 8.33 -10.04 10.13
N PHE A 94 9.50 -9.45 10.37
CA PHE A 94 10.64 -9.53 9.46
C PHE A 94 11.38 -10.85 9.71
N ARG A 95 11.76 -11.51 8.62
CA ARG A 95 12.47 -12.80 8.64
C ARG A 95 13.55 -12.80 7.59
N ASP A 96 14.65 -13.48 7.89
CA ASP A 96 15.65 -13.78 6.89
C ASP A 96 15.17 -14.96 6.02
N PRO A 97 15.39 -14.96 4.71
CA PRO A 97 15.06 -16.10 3.86
C PRO A 97 15.71 -17.42 4.31
N SER A 98 16.85 -17.36 5.00
CA SER A 98 17.54 -18.53 5.55
C SER A 98 16.96 -19.03 6.89
N ASP A 99 16.05 -18.26 7.50
CA ASP A 99 15.42 -18.66 8.75
C ASP A 99 14.52 -19.91 8.58
N PRO A 100 14.35 -20.73 9.63
CA PRO A 100 13.37 -21.81 9.62
C PRO A 100 11.95 -21.31 9.35
N PRO A 101 11.11 -22.11 8.66
CA PRO A 101 9.70 -21.79 8.41
C PRO A 101 8.94 -21.39 9.66
N LEU A 102 8.08 -20.38 9.55
CA LEU A 102 7.23 -19.94 10.66
C LEU A 102 5.94 -20.73 10.69
N ALA A 103 5.64 -21.29 11.85
CA ALA A 103 4.37 -21.95 12.12
C ALA A 103 3.22 -20.92 12.17
N SER A 104 2.09 -21.28 11.55
CA SER A 104 0.87 -20.49 11.64
C SER A 104 0.32 -20.50 13.07
N SER A 105 -0.12 -19.33 13.55
CA SER A 105 -0.83 -19.21 14.83
C SER A 105 -2.15 -19.98 14.88
N THR A 106 -2.69 -20.36 13.72
CA THR A 106 -3.93 -21.15 13.57
C THR A 106 -3.68 -22.66 13.43
N GLY A 107 -2.42 -23.12 13.49
CA GLY A 107 -2.07 -24.54 13.40
C GLY A 107 -2.05 -25.12 11.97
N PHE A 108 -2.37 -24.33 10.94
CA PHE A 108 -2.36 -24.76 9.53
C PHE A 108 -0.94 -24.72 8.91
N GLY A 109 -0.02 -25.52 9.45
CA GLY A 109 1.31 -25.73 8.87
C GLY A 109 2.32 -24.61 9.16
N SER A 110 3.49 -24.73 8.53
CA SER A 110 4.59 -23.76 8.61
C SER A 110 5.00 -23.31 7.21
N PHE A 111 5.30 -22.01 7.07
CA PHE A 111 5.57 -21.39 5.77
C PHE A 111 7.01 -20.85 5.71
N PRO A 112 7.74 -21.07 4.61
CA PRO A 112 9.10 -20.57 4.44
C PRO A 112 9.12 -19.06 4.16
N GLY A 113 10.27 -18.44 4.41
CA GLY A 113 10.50 -17.01 4.26
C GLY A 113 11.13 -16.58 2.93
N ASP A 114 11.11 -17.41 1.88
CA ASP A 114 11.90 -17.21 0.64
C ASP A 114 11.71 -15.82 -0.01
N GLY A 115 10.49 -15.25 0.07
CA GLY A 115 10.17 -13.93 -0.46
C GLY A 115 10.35 -12.77 0.52
N CYS A 116 10.86 -13.03 1.73
CA CYS A 116 11.08 -12.01 2.74
C CYS A 116 12.34 -11.20 2.44
N VAL A 117 12.31 -9.93 2.81
CA VAL A 117 13.48 -9.05 2.79
C VAL A 117 13.56 -8.42 4.18
N PRO A 118 14.57 -8.80 4.99
CA PRO A 118 14.76 -8.24 6.33
C PRO A 118 14.79 -6.71 6.33
N ASP A 119 14.47 -6.12 7.48
CA ASP A 119 14.66 -4.69 7.67
C ASP A 119 16.14 -4.36 7.89
N THR A 120 16.78 -3.81 6.86
CA THR A 120 18.17 -3.34 6.90
C THR A 120 18.31 -1.87 7.33
N VAL A 121 17.19 -1.16 7.51
CA VAL A 121 17.16 0.27 7.85
C VAL A 121 17.09 0.47 9.35
N ASN A 122 16.15 -0.20 10.03
CA ASN A 122 16.00 -0.08 11.48
C ASN A 122 16.40 -1.35 12.25
N GLY A 123 16.61 -2.47 11.55
CA GLY A 123 16.83 -3.76 12.20
C GLY A 123 15.60 -4.24 12.98
N ALA A 124 14.39 -3.80 12.59
CA ALA A 124 13.14 -4.19 13.23
C ALA A 124 12.88 -5.69 13.07
N LYS A 125 12.32 -6.32 14.11
CA LYS A 125 11.84 -7.70 14.06
C LYS A 125 10.37 -7.77 13.69
N PHE A 126 9.60 -6.73 14.02
CA PHE A 126 8.18 -6.63 13.72
C PHE A 126 7.84 -5.25 13.17
N VAL A 127 6.78 -5.14 12.36
CA VAL A 127 6.26 -3.84 11.91
C VAL A 127 5.85 -2.95 13.08
N ARG A 128 5.39 -3.57 14.18
CA ARG A 128 5.13 -2.87 15.45
C ARG A 128 6.32 -2.02 15.92
N ASP A 129 7.54 -2.50 15.74
CA ASP A 129 8.75 -1.80 16.19
C ASP A 129 8.90 -0.45 15.45
N LEU A 130 8.52 -0.41 14.16
CA LEU A 130 8.54 0.82 13.35
C LEU A 130 7.51 1.85 13.85
N TYR A 131 6.31 1.39 14.20
CA TYR A 131 5.26 2.26 14.72
C TYR A 131 5.60 2.79 16.12
N GLU A 132 6.13 1.94 17.00
CA GLU A 132 6.61 2.37 18.31
C GLU A 132 7.76 3.38 18.17
N LYS A 133 8.69 3.15 17.24
CA LYS A 133 9.78 4.09 16.93
C LYS A 133 9.26 5.43 16.41
N ALA A 134 8.18 5.43 15.63
CA ALA A 134 7.51 6.63 15.15
C ALA A 134 6.56 7.27 16.18
N ALA A 135 6.56 6.80 17.44
CA ALA A 135 5.69 7.27 18.51
C ALA A 135 4.18 7.19 18.16
N ASP A 136 3.78 6.11 17.50
CA ASP A 136 2.38 5.85 17.19
C ASP A 136 1.50 5.83 18.45
N THR A 137 0.30 6.40 18.33
CA THR A 137 -0.71 6.42 19.40
C THR A 137 -1.99 5.69 19.00
N THR A 138 -2.05 5.14 17.78
CA THR A 138 -3.24 4.47 17.25
C THR A 138 -3.33 3.01 17.69
N GLY A 139 -2.20 2.32 17.77
CA GLY A 139 -2.11 0.91 18.17
C GLY A 139 -2.46 -0.08 17.06
N LYS A 140 -2.50 0.37 15.79
CA LYS A 140 -2.76 -0.48 14.62
C LYS A 140 -1.54 -0.50 13.70
N TYR A 141 -0.80 -1.60 13.77
CA TYR A 141 0.47 -1.76 13.04
C TYR A 141 0.24 -2.41 11.66
N SER A 142 -0.08 -1.58 10.67
CA SER A 142 -0.46 -2.02 9.33
C SER A 142 0.70 -1.98 8.32
N VAL A 143 0.50 -2.60 7.15
CA VAL A 143 1.30 -2.37 5.95
C VAL A 143 0.37 -1.88 4.83
N PRO A 144 0.83 -1.05 3.88
CA PRO A 144 2.20 -0.56 3.71
C PRO A 144 2.62 0.50 4.75
N VAL A 145 3.92 0.66 4.95
CA VAL A 145 4.52 1.77 5.71
C VAL A 145 5.54 2.47 4.83
N LEU A 146 5.33 3.75 4.54
CA LEU A 146 6.33 4.61 3.90
C LEU A 146 7.12 5.33 4.98
N TRP A 147 8.41 5.03 5.04
CA TRP A 147 9.33 5.45 6.09
C TRP A 147 10.34 6.47 5.58
N ASP A 148 10.59 7.52 6.37
CA ASP A 148 11.69 8.46 6.13
C ASP A 148 12.92 8.03 6.93
N LYS A 149 14.00 7.69 6.23
CA LYS A 149 15.27 7.28 6.87
C LYS A 149 15.99 8.47 7.52
N LYS A 150 15.75 9.69 7.06
CA LYS A 150 16.41 10.89 7.57
C LYS A 150 15.85 11.31 8.93
N GLU A 151 14.53 11.39 9.04
CA GLU A 151 13.86 11.74 10.30
C GLU A 151 13.57 10.51 11.18
N GLY A 152 13.70 9.30 10.65
CA GLY A 152 13.47 8.07 11.40
C GLY A 152 12.01 7.91 11.84
N THR A 153 11.07 8.23 10.96
CA THR A 153 9.63 8.21 11.26
C THR A 153 8.79 7.70 10.07
N ILE A 154 7.52 7.40 10.34
CA ILE A 154 6.54 7.04 9.31
C ILE A 154 6.03 8.33 8.66
N VAL A 155 6.16 8.43 7.35
CA VAL A 155 5.56 9.50 6.54
C VAL A 155 4.07 9.22 6.36
N ASN A 156 3.75 8.02 5.88
CA ASN A 156 2.39 7.66 5.50
C ASN A 156 2.17 6.14 5.59
N ASN A 157 0.98 5.71 6.04
CA ASN A 157 0.56 4.31 6.02
C ASN A 157 -0.79 4.08 5.33
N GLU A 158 -1.25 5.05 4.54
CA GLU A 158 -2.40 4.98 3.65
C GLU A 158 -1.97 4.70 2.23
N SER A 159 -2.12 3.44 1.81
CA SER A 159 -1.73 2.96 0.49
C SER A 159 -2.23 3.81 -0.70
N SER A 160 -3.45 4.38 -0.62
CA SER A 160 -4.00 5.21 -1.70
C SER A 160 -3.34 6.58 -1.83
N GLU A 161 -2.77 7.11 -0.76
CA GLU A 161 -1.98 8.35 -0.78
C GLU A 161 -0.55 8.06 -1.21
N ILE A 162 0.03 6.95 -0.72
CA ILE A 162 1.37 6.50 -1.13
C ILE A 162 1.49 6.35 -2.64
N ILE A 163 0.53 5.69 -3.28
CA ILE A 163 0.57 5.53 -4.74
C ILE A 163 0.48 6.86 -5.49
N ARG A 164 -0.23 7.87 -4.95
CA ARG A 164 -0.31 9.21 -5.56
C ARG A 164 1.02 9.93 -5.42
N MET A 165 1.67 9.83 -4.27
CA MET A 165 3.01 10.37 -4.06
C MET A 165 4.03 9.72 -5.01
N PHE A 166 4.03 8.39 -5.14
CA PHE A 166 4.91 7.71 -6.10
C PHE A 166 4.64 8.11 -7.54
N ASN A 167 3.39 8.38 -7.90
CA ASN A 167 3.00 8.75 -9.25
C ASN A 167 3.60 10.08 -9.72
N SER A 168 3.77 11.07 -8.82
CA SER A 168 4.18 12.43 -9.22
C SER A 168 5.35 13.02 -8.43
N ALA A 169 5.43 12.82 -7.11
CA ALA A 169 6.43 13.50 -6.28
C ALA A 169 7.87 13.11 -6.66
N PHE A 170 8.07 11.87 -7.10
CA PHE A 170 9.38 11.33 -7.46
C PHE A 170 9.72 11.44 -8.95
N ASN A 171 8.96 12.18 -9.77
CA ASN A 171 9.24 12.29 -11.20
C ASN A 171 10.65 12.83 -11.52
N GLY A 172 11.28 13.59 -10.62
CA GLY A 172 12.66 14.04 -10.79
C GLY A 172 13.72 12.94 -10.67
N VAL A 173 13.38 11.80 -10.07
CA VAL A 173 14.31 10.68 -9.80
C VAL A 173 13.82 9.33 -10.36
N ALA A 174 12.58 9.28 -10.86
CA ALA A 174 11.99 8.10 -11.48
C ALA A 174 12.67 7.76 -12.81
N LYS A 175 12.89 6.46 -13.08
CA LYS A 175 13.34 5.99 -14.40
C LYS A 175 12.25 6.15 -15.46
N VAL A 176 10.97 6.11 -15.04
CA VAL A 176 9.80 6.27 -15.93
C VAL A 176 8.95 7.48 -15.45
N PRO A 177 9.43 8.72 -15.63
CA PRO A 177 8.76 9.90 -15.09
C PRO A 177 7.49 10.29 -15.87
N GLY A 178 7.44 9.98 -17.17
CA GLY A 178 6.36 10.41 -18.09
C GLY A 178 5.11 9.52 -18.09
N GLU A 179 5.14 8.35 -17.46
CA GLU A 179 3.97 7.49 -17.36
C GLU A 179 3.23 7.77 -16.04
N SER A 180 1.98 8.21 -16.16
CA SER A 180 1.08 8.32 -15.02
C SER A 180 0.27 7.03 -14.89
N ALA A 181 0.30 6.43 -13.70
CA ALA A 181 -0.60 5.34 -13.33
C ALA A 181 -2.07 5.79 -13.18
N ASP A 182 -2.32 7.10 -13.06
CA ASP A 182 -3.66 7.69 -13.18
C ASP A 182 -3.86 8.23 -14.61
N PRO A 183 -4.74 7.61 -15.42
CA PRO A 183 -4.98 8.06 -16.80
C PRO A 183 -5.51 9.50 -16.87
N ARG A 184 -6.08 10.05 -15.79
CA ARG A 184 -6.54 11.44 -15.73
C ARG A 184 -5.41 12.45 -15.52
N ALA A 185 -4.28 12.00 -14.95
CA ALA A 185 -3.14 12.87 -14.73
C ALA A 185 -2.25 13.04 -15.98
N ALA A 186 -2.48 12.23 -17.03
CA ALA A 186 -1.84 12.38 -18.34
C ALA A 186 -2.57 13.38 -19.25
N GLU A 187 -3.75 13.89 -18.86
CA GLU A 187 -4.50 14.83 -19.69
C GLU A 187 -4.03 16.27 -19.46
N ASP A 188 -3.19 16.76 -20.37
CA ASP A 188 -3.08 18.19 -20.64
C ASP A 188 -4.49 18.76 -20.93
N PRO A 189 -5.01 19.72 -20.15
CA PRO A 189 -6.33 20.31 -20.35
C PRO A 189 -6.51 20.91 -21.76
N THR A 190 -5.43 21.26 -22.44
CA THR A 190 -5.43 21.83 -23.80
C THR A 190 -5.60 20.78 -24.89
N GLN A 191 -5.41 19.49 -24.59
CA GLN A 191 -5.60 18.37 -25.51
C GLN A 191 -6.96 17.67 -25.37
N ARG A 192 -7.93 18.31 -24.72
CA ARG A 192 -9.32 17.86 -24.77
C ARG A 192 -9.79 17.84 -26.22
N ARG A 193 -9.78 16.67 -26.85
CA ARG A 193 -10.61 16.42 -28.04
C ARG A 193 -12.03 16.81 -27.64
N PRO A 194 -12.78 17.56 -28.47
CA PRO A 194 -14.14 17.94 -28.13
C PRO A 194 -14.89 16.66 -27.81
N SER A 195 -15.40 16.59 -26.58
CA SER A 195 -16.16 15.46 -26.06
C SER A 195 -17.15 15.00 -27.13
N CYS A 196 -17.27 13.68 -27.33
CA CYS A 196 -18.35 13.07 -28.10
C CYS A 196 -19.68 13.77 -27.78
N ALA A 197 -20.05 14.73 -28.63
CA ALA A 197 -21.43 15.09 -28.81
C ALA A 197 -22.05 13.84 -29.41
N PHE A 198 -22.88 13.18 -28.62
CA PHE A 198 -23.84 12.20 -29.08
C PHE A 198 -24.57 12.82 -30.28
N ILE A 199 -24.14 12.45 -31.50
CA ILE A 199 -24.94 12.71 -32.70
C ILE A 199 -26.07 11.70 -32.62
N ALA A 200 -27.19 12.13 -32.05
CA ALA A 200 -28.45 11.43 -32.21
C ALA A 200 -28.80 11.46 -33.70
N SER A 201 -28.53 10.37 -34.42
CA SER A 201 -29.13 10.15 -35.74
C SER A 201 -30.61 9.79 -35.57
N PRO A 202 -31.54 10.39 -36.33
CA PRO A 202 -32.96 10.09 -36.23
C PRO A 202 -33.25 8.70 -36.85
N PRO A 203 -34.31 8.00 -36.39
CA PRO A 203 -34.64 6.68 -36.91
C PRO A 203 -35.28 6.84 -38.28
N SER A 204 -34.78 6.14 -39.30
CA SER A 204 -35.55 5.99 -40.53
C SER A 204 -35.39 4.60 -41.14
N ARG A 205 -36.56 4.09 -41.55
CA ARG A 205 -36.83 2.98 -42.49
C ARG A 205 -37.12 1.60 -41.88
N SER A 206 -38.42 1.46 -41.59
CA SER A 206 -39.31 0.32 -41.87
C SER A 206 -38.70 -0.94 -42.48
N TRP A 207 -38.82 -2.05 -41.76
CA TRP A 207 -38.74 -3.41 -42.30
C TRP A 207 -40.12 -3.81 -42.84
N GLN A 208 -40.25 -3.99 -44.15
CA GLN A 208 -41.36 -4.76 -44.73
C GLN A 208 -40.84 -6.14 -45.10
N ALA A 209 -41.31 -7.15 -44.37
CA ALA A 209 -41.16 -8.55 -44.72
C ALA A 209 -42.03 -8.87 -45.93
N THR A 210 -41.43 -9.34 -47.02
CA THR A 210 -42.17 -9.94 -48.14
C THR A 210 -42.04 -11.44 -48.05
N LEU A 211 -43.11 -12.11 -47.63
CA LEU A 211 -43.30 -13.55 -47.83
C LEU A 211 -43.68 -13.79 -49.30
N ARG A 212 -42.95 -14.67 -49.98
CA ARG A 212 -43.43 -15.35 -51.19
C ARG A 212 -43.07 -16.84 -51.10
N THR A 213 -44.13 -17.65 -51.01
CA THR A 213 -44.29 -18.97 -51.64
C THR A 213 -43.66 -18.98 -53.04
N TRP A 214 -42.91 -19.98 -53.51
CA TRP A 214 -43.06 -21.43 -53.49
C TRP A 214 -41.72 -22.13 -53.31
#